data_AF-A0A7Y4SU04-F1
#
_entry.id   AF-A0A7Y4SU04-F1
#
_cell.length_a   1.000
_cell.length_b   1.000
_cell.length_c   1.000
_cell.angle_alpha   90.00
_cell.angle_beta   90.00
_cell.angle_gamma   90.00
#
_symmetry.space_group_name_H-M   'P 1'
#
loop_
_entity.id
_entity.type
_entity.pdbx_description
1 polymer ?
#
loop_
_entity_poly.entity_id
_entity_poly.type
_entity_poly.pdbx_seq_one_letter_code
_entity_poly.pdbx_strand_id
1 'polypeptide(L)' 'MKFLVVIEKSRTGFAAYSPDLEGCVATGRTRRATETAMRSALAMHLEALRKSGESLPVPRSTSTYVEVRPTEGKGKRG' A
#
# COMPACT_ATOMS: atom_id res chain seq x y z
N MET A 1 15.97 -4.12 1.79
CA MET A 1 14.85 -3.66 2.65
C MET A 1 13.54 -4.11 2.03
N LYS A 2 12.48 -4.30 2.83
CA LYS A 2 11.13 -4.65 2.35
C LYS A 2 10.15 -3.62 2.89
N PHE A 3 9.32 -3.05 2.03
CA PHE A 3 8.25 -2.14 2.41
C PHE A 3 6.91 -2.87 2.25
N LEU A 4 5.98 -2.62 3.18
CA LEU A 4 4.61 -3.03 3.01
C LEU A 4 3.97 -2.16 1.92
N VAL A 5 3.29 -2.82 0.99
CA VAL A 5 2.53 -2.16 -0.08
C VAL A 5 1.09 -2.64 0.01
N VAL A 6 0.17 -1.70 0.13
CA VAL A 6 -1.26 -1.95 -0.01
C VAL A 6 -1.61 -1.84 -1.48
N ILE A 7 -2.37 -2.80 -2.01
CA ILE A 7 -2.84 -2.79 -3.40
C ILE A 7 -4.35 -2.83 -3.39
N GLU A 8 -4.97 -1.82 -3.98
CA GLU A 8 -6.41 -1.63 -4.05
C GLU A 8 -6.90 -1.81 -5.48
N LYS A 9 -8.04 -2.47 -5.64
CA LYS A 9 -8.71 -2.57 -6.94
C LYS A 9 -9.46 -1.28 -7.22
N SER A 10 -9.26 -0.72 -8.41
CA SER A 10 -9.99 0.45 -8.90
C SER A 10 -10.95 0.03 -10.02
N ARG A 11 -11.75 0.99 -10.52
CA ARG A 11 -12.68 0.76 -11.63
C ARG A 11 -12.00 0.26 -12.91
N THR A 12 -10.76 0.67 -13.17
CA THR A 12 -10.06 0.40 -14.44
C THR A 12 -8.79 -0.44 -14.27
N GLY A 13 -8.41 -0.79 -13.04
CA GLY A 13 -7.18 -1.51 -12.74
C GLY A 13 -6.92 -1.60 -11.24
N PHE A 14 -5.71 -1.21 -10.83
CA PHE A 14 -5.25 -1.26 -9.45
C PHE A 14 -4.42 -0.02 -9.13
N ALA A 15 -4.48 0.40 -7.87
CA ALA A 15 -3.61 1.39 -7.28
C ALA A 15 -2.81 0.73 -6.15
N ALA A 16 -1.63 1.25 -5.87
CA ALA A 16 -0.78 0.80 -4.78
C ALA A 16 -0.13 1.97 -4.06
N TYR A 17 0.08 1.80 -2.77
CA TYR A 17 0.78 2.76 -1.92
C TYR A 17 1.52 2.04 -0.79
N SER A 18 2.54 2.68 -0.22
CA SER A 18 3.19 2.19 1.00
C SER A 18 2.81 3.08 2.19
N PRO A 19 2.24 2.54 3.28
CA PRO A 19 1.90 3.35 4.46
C PRO A 19 3.11 4.00 5.15
N ASP A 20 4.32 3.49 4.92
CA ASP A 20 5.55 4.01 5.49
C ASP A 20 6.21 5.09 4.63
N LEU A 21 5.70 5.35 3.42
CA LEU A 21 6.26 6.30 2.46
C LEU A 21 5.15 7.17 1.88
N GLU A 22 4.93 8.30 2.53
CA GLU A 22 3.94 9.27 2.08
C GLU A 22 4.25 9.76 0.65
N GLY A 23 3.21 9.79 -0.20
CA GLY A 23 3.35 10.17 -1.62
C GLY A 23 3.98 9.12 -2.53
N CYS A 24 4.45 7.97 -2.00
CA CYS A 24 4.93 6.87 -2.85
C CYS A 24 3.75 5.99 -3.29
N VAL A 25 3.30 6.22 -4.53
CA VAL A 25 2.13 5.54 -5.11
C VAL A 25 2.41 5.03 -6.52
N ALA A 26 1.67 4.03 -6.96
CA ALA A 26 1.72 3.51 -8.33
C ALA A 26 0.36 2.99 -8.79
N THR A 27 0.13 2.93 -10.10
CA THR A 27 -1.09 2.37 -10.69
C THR A 27 -0.78 1.45 -11.86
N GLY A 28 -1.67 0.50 -12.15
CA GLY A 28 -1.54 -0.39 -13.29
C GLY A 28 -2.84 -1.11 -13.65
N ARG A 29 -2.95 -1.61 -14.88
CA ARG A 29 -4.15 -2.34 -15.35
C ARG A 29 -4.30 -3.72 -14.71
N THR A 30 -3.20 -4.30 -14.22
CA THR A 30 -3.17 -5.59 -13.51
C THR A 30 -2.43 -5.46 -12.19
N ARG A 31 -2.71 -6.37 -11.25
CA ARG A 31 -1.98 -6.44 -9.98
C ARG A 31 -0.48 -6.53 -10.19
N ARG A 32 -0.02 -7.45 -11.05
CA ARG A 32 1.40 -7.61 -11.40
C ARG A 32 2.02 -6.34 -11.98
N ALA A 33 1.34 -5.67 -12.91
CA ALA A 33 1.85 -4.42 -13.49
C ALA A 33 2.00 -3.32 -12.43
N THR A 34 1.03 -3.25 -11.50
CA THR A 34 1.03 -2.30 -10.38
C THR A 34 2.16 -2.60 -9.39
N GLU A 35 2.40 -3.87 -9.07
CA GLU A 35 3.53 -4.30 -8.24
C GLU A 35 4.89 -3.92 -8.86
N THR A 36 5.06 -4.17 -10.16
CA THR A 36 6.28 -3.77 -10.88
C THR A 36 6.48 -2.26 -10.84
N ALA A 37 5.41 -1.49 -11.12
CA ALA A 37 5.46 -0.03 -11.07
C ALA A 37 5.80 0.49 -9.66
N MET A 38 5.18 -0.10 -8.63
CA MET A 38 5.45 0.25 -7.23
C MET A 38 6.90 -0.05 -6.84
N ARG A 39 7.46 -1.18 -7.29
CA ARG A 39 8.87 -1.51 -7.06
C ARG A 39 9.80 -0.45 -7.65
N SER A 40 9.51 0.04 -8.85
CA SER A 40 10.27 1.13 -9.47
C SER A 40 10.10 2.45 -8.71
N ALA A 41 8.87 2.80 -8.31
CA ALA A 41 8.59 4.01 -7.53
C ALA A 41 9.36 4.04 -6.20
N LEU A 42 9.37 2.92 -5.46
CA LEU A 42 10.14 2.74 -4.24
C LEU A 42 11.64 2.92 -4.49
N ALA A 43 12.19 2.26 -5.52
CA ALA A 43 13.60 2.34 -5.84
C ALA A 43 14.03 3.78 -6.17
N MET A 44 13.24 4.48 -7.00
CA MET A 44 13.50 5.87 -7.37
C MET A 44 13.44 6.81 -6.15
N HIS A 45 12.44 6.64 -5.26
CA HIS A 45 12.30 7.49 -4.07
C HIS A 45 13.48 7.30 -3.11
N LEU A 46 13.90 6.06 -2.84
CA LEU A 46 15.04 5.77 -1.96
C LEU A 46 16.37 6.28 -2.57
N GLU A 47 16.53 6.19 -3.89
CA GLU A 47 17.69 6.73 -4.58
C GLU A 47 17.73 8.26 -4.48
N ALA A 48 16.59 8.93 -4.61
CA ALA A 48 16.49 10.38 -4.45
C ALA A 48 16.92 10.82 -3.04
N LEU A 49 16.40 10.19 -1.98
CA LEU A 49 16.78 10.46 -0.58
C LEU A 49 18.29 10.23 -0.35
N ARG A 50 18.83 9.15 -0.92
CA ARG A 50 20.27 8.87 -0.84
C ARG A 50 21.11 9.97 -1.51
N LYS A 51 20.65 10.51 -2.64
CA LYS A 51 21.34 11.59 -3.37
C LYS A 51 21.24 12.94 -2.66
N SER A 52 20.16 13.19 -1.92
CA SER A 52 20.00 14.40 -1.11
C SER A 52 20.73 14.32 0.25
N GLY A 53 21.31 13.17 0.59
CA GLY A 53 21.97 12.94 1.88
C GLY A 53 20.99 12.78 3.04
N GLU A 54 19.72 12.52 2.74
CA GLU A 54 18.68 12.28 3.75
C GLU A 54 18.73 10.84 4.27
N SER A 55 18.25 10.65 5.49
CA SER A 55 18.15 9.32 6.09
C SER A 55 17.12 8.48 5.35
N LEU A 56 17.47 7.22 5.05
CA LEU A 56 16.51 6.29 4.48
C LEU A 56 15.41 5.94 5.50
N PRO A 57 14.14 5.93 5.08
CA PRO A 57 13.03 5.58 5.94
C PRO A 57 13.11 4.10 6.35
N VAL A 58 12.77 3.83 7.61
CA VAL A 58 12.72 2.48 8.17
C VAL A 58 11.31 1.91 7.98
N PRO A 59 11.15 0.77 7.27
CA PRO A 59 9.85 0.10 7.18
C PRO A 59 9.37 -0.32 8.57
N ARG A 60 8.14 0.05 8.93
CA ARG A 60 7.53 -0.22 10.24
C ARG A 60 6.14 -0.83 10.14
N SER A 61 5.50 -0.74 8.98
CA SER A 61 4.16 -1.25 8.77
C SER A 61 4.15 -2.77 8.62
N THR A 62 3.15 -3.41 9.23
CA THR A 62 2.83 -4.83 9.06
C THR A 62 1.35 -4.97 8.67
N SER A 63 1.01 -6.05 7.98
CA SER A 63 -0.37 -6.38 7.63
C SER A 63 -0.81 -7.64 8.33
N THR A 64 -2.10 -7.68 8.65
CA THR A 64 -2.79 -8.90 9.10
C THR A 64 -4.20 -8.90 8.52
N TYR A 65 -4.77 -10.09 8.37
CA TYR A 65 -6.19 -10.25 8.06
C TYR A 65 -6.93 -10.59 9.36
N VAL A 66 -8.06 -9.93 9.59
CA VAL A 66 -8.95 -10.23 10.72
C VAL A 66 -10.26 -10.76 10.16
N GLU A 67 -10.65 -11.96 10.57
CA GLU A 67 -11.95 -12.52 10.22
C GLU A 67 -13.04 -11.91 11.11
N VAL A 68 -14.11 -11.41 10.52
CA VAL A 68 -15.25 -10.83 11.23
C VAL A 68 -16.54 -11.53 10.82
N ARG A 69 -17.40 -11.84 11.81
CA ARG A 69 -18.77 -12.31 11.56
C ARG A 69 -19.73 -11.13 11.75
N PRO A 70 -20.64 -10.85 10.81
CA PRO A 70 -21.65 -9.82 11.00
C PRO A 70 -22.53 -10.18 12.21
N THR A 71 -22.69 -9.26 13.17
CA THR A 71 -23.66 -9.45 14.25
C THR A 71 -25.07 -9.15 13.73
N GLU A 72 -26.00 -10.09 13.84
CA GLU A 72 -27.41 -9.82 13.58
C GLU A 72 -27.91 -8.76 14.57
N GLY A 73 -28.26 -7.58 14.05
CA GLY A 73 -28.84 -6.51 14.86
C GLY A 73 -30.16 -6.99 15.45
N LYS A 74 -30.28 -6.98 16.79
CA LYS A 74 -31.57 -7.15 17.46
C LYS A 74 -32.50 -6.03 17.00
N GLY A 75 -33.40 -6.33 16.06
CA GLY A 75 -34.50 -5.46 15.70
C GLY A 75 -35.32 -5.14 16.94
N LYS A 76 -35.27 -3.89 17.38
CA LYS A 76 -36.26 -3.32 18.30
C LYS A 76 -37.61 -3.39 17.58
N ARG A 77 -38.39 -4.44 17.84
CA ARG A 77 -39.82 -4.44 17.57
C ARG A 77 -40.45 -3.50 18.58
N GLY A 78 -40.78 -2.29 18.12
CA GLY A 78 -41.76 -1.44 18.78
C GLY A 78 -43.17 -1.95 18.54
#